data_AF-A0AAW6UTM9-F1
#
_entry.id   AF-A0AAW6UTM9-F1
#
_cell.length_a   1.000
_cell.length_b   1.000
_cell.length_c   1.000
_cell.angle_alpha   90.00
_cell.angle_beta   90.00
_cell.angle_gamma   90.00
#
_symmetry.space_group_name_H-M   'P 1'
#
loop_
_entity.id
_entity.type
_entity.pdbx_description
1 polymer ?
#
loop_
_entity_poly.entity_id
_entity_poly.type
_entity_poly.pdbx_seq_one_letter_code
_entity_poly.pdbx_strand_id
1 'polypeptide(L)' 'MNVLKLAEKVGLDKIKDIVADAHDEAVYYVDEWTDSFGGIHGYCTDKFFVGHDDPHTHYRLSELKEFIKQHEQTS' A
#
# COMPACT_ATOMS: atom_id res chain seq x y z
N MET A 1 -5.30 5.22 7.91
CA MET A 1 -4.94 4.91 6.50
C MET A 1 -6.23 4.73 5.72
N ASN A 2 -6.33 5.25 4.49
CA ASN A 2 -7.57 5.18 3.72
C ASN A 2 -7.29 4.62 2.32
N VAL A 3 -7.67 3.36 2.09
CA VAL A 3 -7.49 2.67 0.80
C VAL A 3 -8.19 3.42 -0.35
N LEU A 4 -9.29 4.12 -0.08
CA LEU A 4 -9.98 4.93 -1.10
C LEU A 4 -9.09 6.05 -1.63
N LYS A 5 -8.32 6.73 -0.76
CA LYS A 5 -7.38 7.77 -1.19
C LYS A 5 -6.27 7.21 -2.07
N LEU A 6 -5.80 5.99 -1.77
CA LEU A 6 -4.82 5.32 -2.63
C LEU A 6 -5.44 4.96 -3.98
N ALA A 7 -6.66 4.42 -3.98
CA ALA A 7 -7.39 4.06 -5.19
C ALA A 7 -7.66 5.27 -6.08
N GLU A 8 -8.01 6.43 -5.50
CA GLU A 8 -8.14 7.70 -6.22
C GLU A 8 -6.80 8.16 -6.84
N LYS A 9 -5.67 7.89 -6.17
CA LYS A 9 -4.32 8.29 -6.61
C LYS A 9 -3.78 7.41 -7.73
N VAL A 10 -3.84 6.08 -7.57
CA VAL A 10 -3.14 5.12 -8.45
C VAL A 10 -4.06 4.21 -9.27
N GLY A 11 -5.35 4.17 -8.95
CA GLY A 11 -6.33 3.30 -9.62
C GLY A 11 -6.31 1.85 -9.10
N LEU A 12 -7.39 1.11 -9.41
CA LEU A 12 -7.57 -0.27 -8.94
C LEU A 12 -6.52 -1.24 -9.52
N ASP A 13 -6.17 -1.09 -10.80
CA ASP A 13 -5.18 -1.96 -11.45
C ASP A 13 -3.82 -1.87 -10.76
N LYS A 14 -3.39 -0.66 -10.40
CA LYS A 14 -2.11 -0.49 -9.69
C LYS A 14 -2.14 -1.07 -8.27
N ILE A 15 -3.30 -1.05 -7.59
CA ILE A 15 -3.47 -1.72 -6.29
C ILE A 15 -3.37 -3.24 -6.44
N LYS A 16 -3.90 -3.80 -7.54
CA LYS A 16 -3.73 -5.24 -7.84
C LYS A 16 -2.27 -5.59 -8.06
N ASP A 17 -1.53 -4.79 -8.83
CA ASP A 17 -0.09 -4.98 -9.02
C ASP A 17 0.67 -4.92 -7.69
N ILE A 18 0.37 -3.93 -6.83
CA ILE A 18 0.97 -3.81 -5.49
C ILE A 18 0.74 -5.08 -4.66
N VAL A 19 -0.46 -5.64 -4.69
CA VAL A 19 -0.77 -6.86 -3.94
C VAL A 19 -0.11 -8.10 -4.55
N ALA A 20 0.03 -8.15 -5.87
CA ALA A 20 0.62 -9.27 -6.60
C ALA A 20 2.16 -9.31 -6.47
N ASP A 21 2.80 -8.14 -6.47
CA ASP A 21 4.26 -8.00 -6.37
C ASP A 21 4.76 -8.05 -4.91
N ALA A 22 3.86 -8.06 -3.93
CA ALA A 22 4.22 -8.12 -2.53
C ALA A 22 4.87 -9.46 -2.16
N HIS A 23 6.00 -9.40 -1.45
CA HIS A 23 6.62 -10.58 -0.85
C HIS A 23 5.68 -11.24 0.17
N ASP A 24 5.72 -12.57 0.31
CA ASP A 24 4.81 -13.33 1.19
C ASP A 24 4.85 -12.88 2.66
N GLU A 25 6.01 -12.41 3.11
CA GLU A 25 6.22 -11.90 4.47
C GLU A 25 5.83 -10.43 4.64
N ALA A 26 5.51 -9.72 3.56
CA ALA A 26 5.13 -8.32 3.64
C ALA A 26 3.76 -8.15 4.32
N VAL A 27 3.66 -7.15 5.18
CA VAL A 27 2.42 -6.80 5.89
C VAL A 27 1.84 -5.49 5.35
N TYR A 28 2.69 -4.56 4.96
CA TYR A 28 2.30 -3.25 4.47
C TYR A 28 2.96 -2.91 3.13
N TYR A 29 2.24 -2.14 2.32
CA TYR A 29 2.79 -1.32 1.25
C TYR A 29 2.95 0.12 1.77
N VAL A 30 4.05 0.78 1.44
CA VAL A 30 4.36 2.16 1.84
C VAL A 30 4.49 3.02 0.59
N ASP A 31 3.63 4.03 0.51
CA ASP A 31 3.57 5.08 -0.52
C ASP A 31 4.25 6.36 -0.01
N GLU A 32 5.49 6.24 0.46
CA GLU A 32 6.31 7.40 0.88
C GLU A 32 7.47 7.65 -0.06
N TRP A 33 7.67 8.92 -0.37
CA TRP A 33 8.91 9.38 -0.97
C TRP A 33 9.78 10.00 0.13
N THR A 34 10.85 9.32 0.52
CA THR A 34 11.85 9.89 1.45
C THR A 34 13.23 9.86 0.82
N ASP A 35 13.88 11.03 0.75
CA ASP A 35 15.25 11.17 0.26
C ASP A 35 16.27 10.46 1.16
N SER A 36 15.93 10.29 2.45
CA SER A 36 16.79 9.66 3.46
C SER A 36 17.07 8.17 3.21
N PHE A 37 16.28 7.52 2.35
CA PHE A 37 16.44 6.12 1.97
C PHE A 37 16.41 5.89 0.45
N GLY A 38 16.52 6.94 -0.36
CA GLY A 38 16.60 6.81 -1.82
C GLY A 38 15.25 6.66 -2.55
N GLY A 39 14.15 7.19 -2.00
CA GLY A 39 12.85 7.26 -2.69
C GLY A 39 12.12 5.90 -2.74
N ILE A 40 11.87 5.29 -1.59
CA ILE A 40 11.31 3.93 -1.54
C ILE A 40 9.78 3.95 -1.48
N HIS A 41 9.13 3.63 -2.59
CA HIS A 41 7.88 2.87 -2.52
C HIS A 41 8.24 1.41 -2.29
N GLY A 42 7.65 0.76 -1.30
CA GLY A 42 8.11 -0.57 -0.92
C GLY A 42 7.21 -1.34 0.02
N TYR A 43 7.61 -2.57 0.26
CA TYR A 43 6.92 -3.52 1.13
C TYR A 43 7.69 -3.67 2.45
N CYS A 44 6.99 -3.66 3.57
CA CYS A 44 7.61 -3.92 4.88
C CYS A 44 6.91 -5.04 5.65
N THR A 45 7.72 -5.85 6.32
CA THR A 45 7.31 -7.04 7.09
C THR A 45 6.94 -6.70 8.55
N ASP A 46 7.36 -5.53 9.05
CA ASP A 46 7.03 -4.98 10.37
C ASP A 46 6.72 -3.48 10.25
N LYS A 47 6.09 -2.88 11.28
CA LYS A 47 5.86 -1.44 11.41
C LYS A 47 7.16 -0.67 11.67
N PHE A 48 8.19 -0.89 10.88
CA PHE A 48 9.35 -0.01 10.90
C PHE A 48 8.92 1.32 10.28
N PHE A 49 8.62 2.29 11.15
CA PHE A 49 8.23 3.64 10.77
C PHE A 49 9.39 4.30 10.05
N VAL A 50 9.40 4.24 8.73
CA VAL A 50 10.25 5.10 7.91
C VAL A 50 9.33 6.19 7.38
N GLY A 51 9.26 7.29 8.13
CA GLY A 51 8.32 8.39 7.88
C GLY A 51 8.02 9.10 9.18
N HIS A 52 8.79 10.14 9.50
CA HIS A 52 8.68 10.85 10.78
C HIS A 52 7.35 11.62 10.93
N ASP A 53 6.57 11.82 9.85
CA ASP A 53 5.48 12.81 9.85
C ASP A 53 4.17 12.45 9.12
N ASP A 54 4.02 11.30 8.42
CA ASP A 54 2.73 11.02 7.73
C ASP A 54 2.17 9.59 7.92
N PRO A 55 1.21 9.38 8.84
CA PRO A 55 0.54 8.08 9.02
C PRO A 55 -0.42 7.70 7.87
N HIS A 56 -0.51 8.48 6.78
CA HIS A 56 -1.43 8.26 5.67
C HIS A 56 -0.87 7.46 4.50
N THR A 57 0.39 7.07 4.56
CA THR A 57 1.16 6.51 3.43
C THR A 57 1.37 5.00 3.52
N HIS A 58 1.07 4.41 4.67
CA HIS A 58 1.15 2.97 4.87
C HIS A 58 -0.21 2.33 4.52
N TYR A 59 -0.21 1.16 3.93
CA TYR A 59 -1.43 0.44 3.54
C TYR A 59 -1.26 -1.03 3.87
N ARG A 60 -2.13 -1.61 4.72
CA ARG A 60 -2.05 -3.04 4.99
C ARG A 60 -2.43 -3.81 3.73
N LEU A 61 -1.62 -4.79 3.36
CA LEU A 61 -1.92 -5.64 2.20
C LEU A 61 -3.24 -6.40 2.38
N SER A 62 -3.62 -6.73 3.61
CA SER A 62 -4.93 -7.33 3.90
C SER A 62 -6.10 -6.42 3.53
N GLU A 63 -6.00 -5.12 3.85
CA GLU A 63 -7.04 -4.13 3.54
C GLU A 63 -7.12 -3.88 2.02
N LEU A 64 -5.97 -3.87 1.32
CA LEU A 64 -5.95 -3.78 -0.14
C LEU A 64 -6.59 -5.01 -0.81
N LYS A 65 -6.30 -6.22 -0.30
CA LYS A 65 -6.92 -7.47 -0.76
C LYS A 65 -8.44 -7.47 -0.57
N GLU A 66 -8.93 -7.01 0.57
CA GLU A 66 -10.36 -6.88 0.85
C GLU A 66 -11.02 -5.87 -0.09
N PHE A 67 -10.37 -4.72 -0.31
CA PHE A 67 -10.85 -3.69 -1.23
C PHE A 67 -11.00 -4.21 -2.67
N ILE A 68 -10.00 -4.93 -3.19
CA ILE A 68 -10.06 -5.54 -4.53
C ILE A 68 -11.28 -6.47 -4.64
N LYS A 69 -11.46 -7.37 -3.65
CA LYS A 69 -12.59 -8.32 -3.65
C LYS A 69 -13.95 -7.62 -3.67
N GLN A 70 -14.11 -6.55 -2.87
CA GLN A 70 -15.35 -5.79 -2.84
C GLN A 70 -15.64 -5.14 -4.20
N HIS A 71 -14.63 -4.57 -4.86
CA HIS A 71 -14.80 -3.94 -6.16
C HIS A 71 -15.05 -4.93 -7.31
N GLU A 72 -14.48 -6.13 -7.26
CA GLU A 72 -14.71 -7.17 -8.26
C GLU A 72 -16.08 -7.86 -8.12
N GLN A 73 -16.65 -7.90 -6.91
CA GLN A 73 -18.00 -8.43 -6.69
C GLN A 73 -19.11 -7.45 -7.13
N THR A 74 -18.75 -6.20 -7.42
CA THR A 74 -19.70 -5.12 -7.74
C THR A 74 -19.64 -4.70 -9.22
N SER A 75 -18.79 -5.33 -10.05
CA SER A 75 -18.69 -5.13 -11.51
C SER A 75 -19.20 -6.35 -12.27
#